data_AF-A0A3D0PGX7-F1
#
_entry.id   AF-A0A3D0PGX7-F1
#
_cell.length_a   1.000
_cell.length_b   1.000
_cell.length_c   1.000
_cell.angle_alpha   90.00
_cell.angle_beta   90.00
_cell.angle_gamma   90.00
#
_symmetry.space_group_name_H-M   'P 1'
#
loop_
_entity.id
_entity.type
_entity.pdbx_description
1 polymer ?
#
loop_
_entity_poly.entity_id
_entity_poly.type
_entity_poly.pdbx_seq_one_letter_code
_entity_poly.pdbx_strand_id
1 'polypeptide(L)'
;LHVRRSYFNGYLGRAEDSSEPLTGIQTEEIYKTSRLVSNLTGMAVQPNKAIVGANAFAHESGIHQDGVLKNRLTYEIIDARTIGLTDNRISLGKLSGRSAVRARLEELGYQLDGDDLNDAFARFKELADRKREITDRDLEAIVRQNAQQIEAYYQLAGVQVSCGRDLRATATVTLRTSDGEECSQAAIGTGPVDAVCQALNGLVQVPNELVEFSVKSVT
;
A
#
# COMPACT_ATOMS: atom_id res chain seq x y z
N LEU A 1 -13.50 -17.82 -11.61
CA LEU A 1 -12.61 -16.81 -12.23
C LEU A 1 -13.19 -16.42 -13.59
N HIS A 2 -13.60 -15.17 -13.77
CA HIS A 2 -14.01 -14.68 -15.09
C HIS A 2 -12.75 -14.41 -15.91
N VAL A 3 -12.61 -15.06 -17.06
CA VAL A 3 -11.47 -14.94 -17.99
C VAL A 3 -11.99 -14.54 -19.38
N ARG A 4 -11.18 -13.78 -20.12
CA ARG A 4 -11.47 -13.17 -21.44
C ARG A 4 -12.05 -14.12 -22.49
N ARG A 5 -11.88 -15.41 -22.31
CA ARG A 5 -12.65 -16.48 -22.95
C ARG A 5 -13.11 -17.42 -21.84
N SER A 6 -14.38 -17.81 -21.87
CA SER A 6 -14.78 -19.09 -21.30
C SER A 6 -13.89 -20.11 -21.99
N TYR A 7 -12.86 -20.59 -21.29
CA TYR A 7 -12.07 -21.70 -21.78
C TYR A 7 -12.98 -22.92 -21.69
N PHE A 8 -13.87 -23.06 -22.67
CA PHE A 8 -14.45 -24.34 -23.00
C PHE A 8 -13.28 -25.26 -23.30
N ASN A 9 -12.94 -26.05 -22.30
CA ASN A 9 -11.98 -27.10 -22.45
C ASN A 9 -12.78 -28.39 -22.57
N GLY A 10 -12.99 -28.86 -23.81
CA GLY A 10 -13.73 -30.10 -24.08
C GLY A 10 -13.14 -31.33 -23.36
N TYR A 11 -11.88 -31.24 -22.90
CA TYR A 11 -11.24 -32.26 -22.05
C TYR A 11 -11.93 -32.44 -20.69
N LEU A 12 -12.63 -31.42 -20.20
CA LEU A 12 -13.33 -31.45 -18.91
C LEU A 12 -14.77 -32.00 -19.02
N GLY A 13 -15.22 -32.35 -20.24
CA GLY A 13 -16.53 -32.98 -20.48
C GLY A 13 -17.73 -32.11 -20.09
N ARG A 14 -17.56 -30.80 -19.98
CA ARG A 14 -18.62 -29.84 -19.63
C ARG A 14 -19.22 -29.21 -20.86
N ALA A 15 -20.46 -28.76 -20.78
CA ALA A 15 -21.10 -27.97 -21.82
C ALA A 15 -20.42 -26.59 -21.95
N GLU A 16 -20.46 -26.01 -23.15
CA GLU A 16 -19.83 -24.70 -23.46
C GLU A 16 -20.38 -23.55 -22.62
N ASP A 17 -21.63 -23.65 -22.22
CA ASP A 17 -22.40 -22.70 -21.42
C ASP A 17 -22.42 -23.03 -19.91
N SER A 18 -21.71 -24.09 -19.49
CA SER A 18 -21.69 -24.52 -18.08
C SER A 18 -21.10 -23.43 -17.17
N SER A 19 -21.92 -22.94 -16.23
CA SER A 19 -21.49 -21.99 -15.20
C SER A 19 -20.93 -22.65 -13.93
N GLU A 20 -21.00 -23.98 -13.83
CA GLU A 20 -20.48 -24.69 -12.66
C GLU A 20 -18.96 -24.50 -12.48
N PRO A 21 -18.49 -24.29 -11.25
CA PRO A 21 -17.06 -24.19 -10.98
C PRO A 21 -16.35 -25.52 -11.21
N LEU A 22 -15.12 -25.48 -11.76
CA LEU A 22 -14.33 -26.68 -12.05
C LEU A 22 -13.86 -27.41 -10.79
N THR A 23 -13.74 -26.69 -9.67
CA THR A 23 -13.26 -27.19 -8.38
C THR A 23 -14.07 -26.55 -7.25
N GLY A 24 -14.01 -27.10 -6.04
CA GLY A 24 -14.58 -26.48 -4.84
C GLY A 24 -13.68 -25.42 -4.19
N ILE A 25 -12.65 -24.92 -4.88
CA ILE A 25 -11.73 -23.92 -4.35
C ILE A 25 -12.44 -22.57 -4.23
N GLN A 26 -12.41 -21.99 -3.04
CA GLN A 26 -12.82 -20.60 -2.81
C GLN A 26 -11.70 -19.68 -3.29
N THR A 27 -11.88 -19.06 -4.45
CA THR A 27 -10.80 -18.32 -5.12
C THR A 27 -10.42 -17.05 -4.38
N GLU A 28 -11.36 -16.44 -3.67
CA GLU A 28 -11.21 -15.24 -2.85
C GLU A 28 -10.22 -15.44 -1.68
N GLU A 29 -9.88 -16.68 -1.34
CA GLU A 29 -8.92 -16.99 -0.27
C GLU A 29 -7.50 -17.30 -0.79
N ILE A 30 -7.28 -17.27 -2.12
CA ILE A 30 -6.00 -17.60 -2.75
C ILE A 30 -4.88 -16.68 -2.25
N TYR A 31 -5.09 -15.36 -2.28
CA TYR A 31 -4.04 -14.40 -1.90
C TYR A 31 -3.66 -14.51 -0.42
N LYS A 32 -4.66 -14.57 0.47
CA LYS A 32 -4.46 -14.76 1.92
C LYS A 32 -3.75 -16.07 2.22
N THR A 33 -4.16 -17.17 1.57
CA THR A 33 -3.53 -18.48 1.74
C THR A 33 -2.06 -18.45 1.31
N SER A 34 -1.75 -17.80 0.18
CA SER A 34 -0.36 -17.62 -0.28
C SER A 34 0.50 -16.86 0.74
N ARG A 35 -0.04 -15.77 1.31
CA ARG A 35 0.63 -14.99 2.37
C ARG A 35 0.85 -15.82 3.64
N LEU A 36 -0.16 -16.61 4.06
CA LEU A 36 -0.05 -17.50 5.21
C LEU A 36 1.07 -18.53 5.03
N VAL A 37 1.14 -19.19 3.87
CA VAL A 37 2.20 -20.16 3.56
C VAL A 37 3.58 -19.49 3.57
N SER A 38 3.72 -18.30 2.97
CA SER A 38 4.97 -17.55 2.98
C SER A 38 5.43 -17.20 4.41
N ASN A 39 4.50 -16.78 5.27
CA ASN A 39 4.78 -16.46 6.67
C ASN A 39 5.19 -17.70 7.48
N LEU A 40 4.50 -18.84 7.30
CA LEU A 40 4.77 -20.08 8.06
C LEU A 40 6.07 -20.75 7.62
N THR A 41 6.42 -20.65 6.33
CA THR A 41 7.62 -21.30 5.77
C THR A 41 8.86 -20.39 5.79
N GLY A 42 8.67 -19.08 5.94
CA GLY A 42 9.74 -18.08 5.76
C GLY A 42 10.19 -17.91 4.30
N MET A 43 9.58 -18.61 3.34
CA MET A 43 9.91 -18.48 1.92
C MET A 43 9.09 -17.35 1.30
N ALA A 44 9.76 -16.29 0.85
CA ALA A 44 9.11 -15.17 0.21
C ALA A 44 8.48 -15.56 -1.15
N VAL A 45 7.28 -15.05 -1.42
CA VAL A 45 6.65 -15.19 -2.74
C VAL A 45 7.43 -14.36 -3.76
N GLN A 46 7.82 -14.98 -4.88
CA GLN A 46 8.50 -14.26 -5.96
C GLN A 46 7.61 -13.15 -6.52
N PRO A 47 8.13 -11.94 -6.78
CA PRO A 47 7.32 -10.82 -7.26
C PRO A 47 6.54 -11.13 -8.55
N ASN A 48 7.13 -11.91 -9.47
CA ASN A 48 6.55 -12.33 -10.74
C ASN A 48 5.79 -13.66 -10.67
N LYS A 49 5.53 -14.21 -9.48
CA LYS A 49 4.74 -15.44 -9.32
C LYS A 49 3.34 -15.20 -9.89
N ALA A 50 2.91 -16.07 -10.79
CA ALA A 50 1.57 -16.00 -11.35
C ALA A 50 0.50 -15.93 -10.25
N ILE A 51 -0.53 -15.10 -10.46
CA ILE A 51 -1.68 -14.90 -9.58
C ILE A 51 -1.36 -14.18 -8.26
N VAL A 52 -0.33 -14.59 -7.52
CA VAL A 52 -0.11 -14.14 -6.13
C VAL A 52 1.14 -13.28 -5.92
N GLY A 53 1.98 -13.14 -6.94
CA GLY A 53 3.17 -12.29 -6.88
C GLY A 53 2.80 -10.81 -6.80
N ALA A 54 3.66 -10.03 -6.13
CA ALA A 54 3.46 -8.58 -5.98
C ALA A 54 3.30 -7.84 -7.32
N ASN A 55 3.89 -8.36 -8.40
CA ASN A 55 3.85 -7.77 -9.74
C ASN A 55 2.80 -8.43 -10.64
N ALA A 56 2.01 -9.39 -10.15
CA ALA A 56 1.08 -10.18 -10.98
C ALA A 56 -0.02 -9.33 -11.64
N PHE A 57 -0.34 -8.18 -11.04
CA PHE A 57 -1.32 -7.22 -11.53
C PHE A 57 -0.78 -5.79 -11.58
N ALA A 58 0.54 -5.63 -11.44
CA ALA A 58 1.18 -4.33 -11.48
C ALA A 58 1.41 -3.89 -12.93
N HIS A 59 1.13 -2.61 -13.22
CA HIS A 59 1.32 -2.01 -14.55
C HIS A 59 2.22 -0.78 -14.43
N GLU A 60 3.48 -0.89 -14.85
CA GLU A 60 4.44 0.22 -14.75
C GLU A 60 4.47 1.12 -15.99
N SER A 61 4.24 0.54 -17.18
CA SER A 61 4.27 1.28 -18.44
C SER A 61 3.07 2.22 -18.55
N GLY A 62 3.29 3.49 -18.88
CA GLY A 62 2.22 4.48 -19.02
C GLY A 62 1.13 4.08 -20.03
N ILE A 63 1.48 3.37 -21.12
CA ILE A 63 0.50 2.84 -22.07
C ILE A 63 -0.31 1.67 -21.52
N HIS A 64 0.27 0.88 -20.60
CA HIS A 64 -0.44 -0.20 -19.93
C HIS A 64 -1.38 0.38 -18.87
N GLN A 65 -0.91 1.35 -18.10
CA GLN A 65 -1.72 2.08 -17.13
C GLN A 65 -2.94 2.74 -17.78
N ASP A 66 -2.74 3.49 -18.89
CA ASP A 66 -3.83 4.09 -19.65
C ASP A 66 -4.83 3.06 -20.18
N GLY A 67 -4.34 1.93 -20.69
CA GLY A 67 -5.22 0.85 -21.16
C GLY A 67 -6.00 0.17 -20.03
N VAL A 68 -5.40 -0.04 -18.85
CA VAL A 68 -6.09 -0.59 -17.67
C VAL A 68 -7.14 0.39 -17.14
N LEU A 69 -6.85 1.69 -17.11
CA LEU A 69 -7.81 2.73 -16.70
C LEU A 69 -9.02 2.78 -17.63
N LYS A 70 -8.83 2.63 -18.95
CA LYS A 70 -9.92 2.61 -19.94
C LYS A 70 -10.70 1.30 -19.93
N ASN A 71 -9.98 0.18 -19.88
CA ASN A 71 -10.57 -1.16 -19.83
C ASN A 71 -9.55 -2.15 -19.24
N ARG A 72 -9.76 -2.55 -17.99
CA ARG A 72 -8.88 -3.49 -17.26
C ARG A 72 -8.62 -4.79 -18.02
N LEU A 73 -9.63 -5.31 -18.74
CA LEU A 73 -9.54 -6.55 -19.54
C LEU A 73 -8.54 -6.46 -20.72
N THR A 74 -7.98 -5.28 -20.98
CA THR A 74 -6.93 -5.10 -22.00
C THR A 74 -5.64 -5.81 -21.61
N TYR A 75 -5.26 -5.75 -20.33
CA TYR A 75 -4.01 -6.31 -19.83
C TYR A 75 -4.20 -7.29 -18.67
N GLU A 76 -5.35 -7.27 -17.99
CA GLU A 76 -5.66 -8.19 -16.90
C GLU A 76 -6.53 -9.35 -17.41
N ILE A 77 -5.99 -10.57 -17.30
CA ILE A 77 -6.70 -11.80 -17.71
C ILE A 77 -7.80 -12.17 -16.71
N ILE A 78 -7.58 -11.85 -15.43
CA ILE A 78 -8.54 -12.00 -14.32
C ILE A 78 -8.54 -10.71 -13.48
N ASP A 79 -9.65 -10.43 -12.81
CA ASP A 79 -9.72 -9.35 -11.83
C ASP A 79 -9.06 -9.81 -10.51
N ALA A 80 -8.11 -9.01 -10.00
CA ALA A 80 -7.45 -9.23 -8.71
C ALA A 80 -8.42 -9.49 -7.55
N ARG A 81 -9.60 -8.86 -7.57
CA ARG A 81 -10.63 -9.06 -6.53
C ARG A 81 -11.12 -10.51 -6.47
N THR A 82 -11.10 -11.22 -7.59
CA THR A 82 -11.53 -12.63 -7.66
C THR A 82 -10.59 -13.59 -6.95
N ILE A 83 -9.39 -13.14 -6.57
CA ILE A 83 -8.42 -13.92 -5.80
C ILE A 83 -8.25 -13.43 -4.36
N GLY A 84 -9.09 -12.49 -3.93
CA GLY A 84 -9.03 -11.87 -2.61
C GLY A 84 -8.06 -10.70 -2.50
N LEU A 85 -7.55 -10.17 -3.62
CA LEU A 85 -6.72 -8.98 -3.63
C LEU A 85 -7.62 -7.75 -3.79
N THR A 86 -7.89 -7.05 -2.69
CA THR A 86 -8.80 -5.89 -2.63
C THR A 86 -8.23 -4.64 -3.29
N ASP A 87 -6.91 -4.47 -3.24
CA ASP A 87 -6.22 -3.29 -3.76
C ASP A 87 -5.38 -3.64 -4.97
N ASN A 88 -5.94 -3.43 -6.17
CA ASN A 88 -5.16 -3.51 -7.39
C ASN A 88 -4.54 -2.15 -7.71
N ARG A 89 -3.59 -1.75 -6.85
CA ARG A 89 -2.93 -0.45 -6.87
C ARG A 89 -2.16 -0.27 -8.17
N ILE A 90 -2.45 0.82 -8.88
CA ILE A 90 -1.58 1.32 -9.95
C ILE A 90 -0.31 1.83 -9.26
N SER A 91 0.79 1.07 -9.35
CA SER A 91 2.09 1.54 -8.89
C SER A 91 2.55 2.68 -9.78
N LEU A 92 2.91 3.81 -9.19
CA LEU A 92 3.39 4.98 -9.91
C LEU A 92 4.92 5.02 -9.90
N GLY A 93 5.50 5.21 -11.08
CA GLY A 93 6.94 5.31 -11.27
C GLY A 93 7.30 6.22 -12.44
N LYS A 94 8.57 6.22 -12.83
CA LYS A 94 9.13 7.11 -13.86
C LYS A 94 8.36 7.09 -15.18
N LEU A 95 7.82 5.93 -15.56
CA LEU A 95 7.08 5.73 -16.81
C LEU A 95 5.59 6.08 -16.71
N SER A 96 5.09 6.38 -15.51
CA SER A 96 3.68 6.68 -15.32
C SER A 96 3.29 7.97 -16.00
N GLY A 97 2.13 7.93 -16.67
CA GLY A 97 1.57 9.04 -17.42
C GLY A 97 0.70 9.95 -16.54
N ARG A 98 0.36 11.14 -17.07
CA ARG A 98 -0.45 12.13 -16.35
C ARG A 98 -1.81 11.58 -15.91
N SER A 99 -2.44 10.75 -16.74
CA SER A 99 -3.72 10.12 -16.41
C SER A 99 -3.64 9.20 -15.19
N ALA A 100 -2.53 8.45 -15.05
CA ALA A 100 -2.33 7.56 -13.91
C ALA A 100 -2.08 8.34 -12.61
N VAL A 101 -1.32 9.44 -12.69
CA VAL A 101 -1.10 10.34 -11.55
C VAL A 101 -2.41 11.01 -11.14
N ARG A 102 -3.20 11.52 -12.09
CA ARG A 102 -4.53 12.10 -11.82
C ARG A 102 -5.45 11.10 -11.12
N ALA A 103 -5.62 9.90 -11.69
CA ALA A 103 -6.50 8.89 -11.13
C ALA A 103 -6.10 8.53 -9.68
N ARG A 104 -4.80 8.44 -9.40
CA ARG A 104 -4.34 8.15 -8.04
C ARG A 104 -4.57 9.31 -7.06
N LEU A 105 -4.40 10.55 -7.51
CA LEU A 105 -4.69 11.73 -6.69
C LEU A 105 -6.19 11.83 -6.39
N GLU A 106 -7.06 11.53 -7.35
CA GLU A 106 -8.51 11.46 -7.16
C GLU A 106 -8.91 10.38 -6.14
N GLU A 107 -8.29 9.19 -6.21
CA GLU A 107 -8.47 8.11 -5.22
C GLU A 107 -8.05 8.52 -3.81
N LEU A 108 -7.05 9.42 -3.68
CA LEU A 108 -6.61 9.99 -2.41
C LEU A 108 -7.46 11.19 -1.95
N GLY A 109 -8.46 11.59 -2.74
CA GLY A 109 -9.36 12.70 -2.44
C GLY A 109 -8.90 14.07 -2.94
N TYR A 110 -7.86 14.14 -3.78
CA TYR A 110 -7.38 15.38 -4.39
C TYR A 110 -7.92 15.53 -5.81
N GLN A 111 -8.70 16.59 -6.03
CA GLN A 111 -9.15 16.99 -7.37
C GLN A 111 -8.26 18.13 -7.86
N LEU A 112 -7.36 17.83 -8.81
CA LEU A 112 -6.48 18.81 -9.45
C LEU A 112 -6.78 18.88 -10.94
N ASP A 113 -6.97 20.10 -11.44
CA ASP A 113 -7.28 20.39 -12.83
C ASP A 113 -6.31 21.41 -13.43
N GLY A 114 -6.27 21.47 -14.76
CA GLY A 114 -5.51 22.48 -15.50
C GLY A 114 -4.04 22.55 -15.08
N ASP A 115 -3.62 23.74 -14.63
CA ASP A 115 -2.24 24.06 -14.29
C ASP A 115 -1.77 23.40 -12.99
N ASP A 116 -2.65 23.22 -12.00
CA ASP A 116 -2.30 22.58 -10.73
C ASP A 116 -1.88 21.11 -10.93
N LEU A 117 -2.56 20.41 -11.84
CA LEU A 117 -2.19 19.04 -12.22
C LEU A 117 -0.88 19.02 -13.03
N ASN A 118 -0.63 20.02 -13.86
CA ASN A 118 0.61 20.10 -14.64
C ASN A 118 1.82 20.29 -13.73
N ASP A 119 1.71 21.17 -12.73
CA ASP A 119 2.75 21.42 -11.74
C ASP A 119 3.00 20.19 -10.85
N ALA A 120 1.93 19.57 -10.35
CA ALA A 120 2.03 18.33 -9.59
C ALA A 120 2.68 17.21 -10.43
N PHE A 121 2.33 17.10 -11.70
CA PHE A 121 2.91 16.11 -12.61
C PHE A 121 4.41 16.37 -12.90
N ALA A 122 4.83 17.63 -13.03
CA ALA A 122 6.23 17.98 -13.22
C ALA A 122 7.08 17.55 -12.01
N ARG A 123 6.63 17.87 -10.79
CA ARG A 123 7.29 17.45 -9.54
C ARG A 123 7.28 15.94 -9.35
N PHE A 124 6.18 15.29 -9.71
CA PHE A 124 6.11 13.83 -9.76
C PHE A 124 7.22 13.24 -10.64
N LYS A 125 7.48 13.81 -11.83
CA LYS A 125 8.56 13.34 -12.70
C LYS A 125 9.94 13.52 -12.08
N GLU A 126 10.20 14.67 -11.46
CA GLU A 126 11.47 14.92 -10.76
C GLU A 126 11.70 13.97 -9.58
N LEU A 127 10.63 13.59 -8.87
CA LEU A 127 10.72 12.63 -7.78
C LEU A 127 10.90 11.20 -8.32
N ALA A 128 10.16 10.83 -9.36
CA ALA A 128 10.23 9.51 -9.99
C ALA A 128 11.56 9.25 -10.73
N ASP A 129 12.29 10.30 -11.11
CA ASP A 129 13.66 10.17 -11.60
C ASP A 129 14.65 9.77 -10.50
N ARG A 130 14.36 10.13 -9.24
CA ARG A 130 15.22 9.85 -8.08
C ARG A 130 14.77 8.63 -7.29
N LYS A 131 13.51 8.24 -7.40
CA LYS A 131 12.88 7.16 -6.60
C LYS A 131 12.15 6.18 -7.52
N ARG A 132 12.44 4.88 -7.37
CA ARG A 132 11.91 3.82 -8.25
C ARG A 132 10.39 3.67 -8.17
N GLU A 133 9.83 3.82 -6.97
CA GLU A 133 8.39 3.70 -6.69
C GLU A 133 7.92 4.90 -5.86
N ILE A 134 6.84 5.54 -6.30
CA ILE A 134 6.23 6.69 -5.65
C ILE A 134 5.07 6.20 -4.78
N THR A 135 5.12 6.53 -3.49
CA THR A 135 4.11 6.16 -2.49
C THR A 135 3.02 7.22 -2.40
N ASP A 136 1.89 6.88 -1.80
CA ASP A 136 0.80 7.84 -1.56
C ASP A 136 1.26 9.06 -0.75
N ARG A 137 2.15 8.85 0.24
CA ARG A 137 2.74 9.94 1.02
C ARG A 137 3.58 10.89 0.17
N ASP A 138 4.26 10.37 -0.85
CA ASP A 138 5.03 11.20 -1.78
C ASP A 138 4.09 12.02 -2.68
N LEU A 139 2.98 11.44 -3.14
CA LEU A 139 1.96 12.16 -3.90
C LEU A 139 1.30 13.24 -3.07
N GLU A 140 0.92 12.92 -1.84
CA GLU A 140 0.43 13.90 -0.87
C GLU A 140 1.44 15.02 -0.68
N ALA A 141 2.74 14.73 -0.52
CA ALA A 141 3.77 15.75 -0.40
C ALA A 141 3.87 16.66 -1.63
N ILE A 142 3.74 16.10 -2.84
CA ILE A 142 3.72 16.85 -4.10
C ILE A 142 2.53 17.81 -4.14
N VAL A 143 1.34 17.36 -3.72
CA VAL A 143 0.12 18.20 -3.68
C VAL A 143 0.17 19.21 -2.54
N ARG A 144 0.70 18.84 -1.37
CA ARG A 144 0.91 19.72 -0.21
C ARG A 144 1.93 20.83 -0.46
N GLN A 145 2.77 20.72 -1.49
CA GLN A 145 3.59 21.86 -1.92
C GLN A 145 2.79 22.89 -2.73
N ASN A 146 1.62 22.53 -3.28
CA ASN A 146 0.67 23.48 -3.90
C ASN A 146 -0.42 23.93 -2.91
N ALA A 147 -0.89 23.04 -2.04
CA ALA A 147 -1.82 23.37 -0.97
C ALA A 147 -1.04 23.62 0.32
N GLN A 148 -0.83 24.90 0.67
CA GLN A 148 -0.36 25.43 1.97
C GLN A 148 0.19 24.38 2.94
N GLN A 149 1.51 24.43 3.18
CA GLN A 149 2.22 23.85 4.32
C GLN A 149 1.26 23.33 5.40
N ILE A 150 0.94 22.04 5.37
CA ILE A 150 0.25 21.43 6.50
C ILE A 150 1.27 21.45 7.62
N GLU A 151 1.15 22.43 8.51
CA GLU A 151 1.90 22.46 9.76
C GLU A 151 1.67 21.11 10.44
N ALA A 152 2.76 20.39 10.70
CA ALA A 152 2.67 19.12 11.40
C ALA A 152 2.08 19.38 12.78
N TYR A 153 0.85 18.91 13.02
CA TYR A 153 0.17 19.06 14.32
C TYR A 153 1.02 18.51 15.47
N TYR A 154 1.80 17.46 15.21
CA TYR A 154 2.75 16.89 16.16
C TYR A 154 4.10 16.62 15.48
N GLN A 155 5.18 16.99 16.15
CA GLN A 155 6.55 16.66 15.80
C GLN A 155 7.16 15.78 16.91
N LEU A 156 7.79 14.67 16.53
CA LEU A 156 8.49 13.82 17.49
C LEU A 156 9.75 14.52 18.01
N ALA A 157 9.74 14.90 19.28
CA ALA A 157 10.85 15.60 19.93
C ALA A 157 11.81 14.62 20.64
N GLY A 158 11.30 13.50 21.15
CA GLY A 158 12.12 12.53 21.87
C GLY A 158 11.48 11.15 21.97
N VAL A 159 12.33 10.12 21.96
CA VAL A 159 11.95 8.75 22.27
C VAL A 159 13.04 8.12 23.12
N GLN A 160 12.67 7.61 24.29
CA GLN A 160 13.52 6.80 25.13
C GLN A 160 12.83 5.46 25.34
N VAL A 161 13.55 4.36 25.14
CA VAL A 161 13.03 3.01 25.39
C VAL A 161 13.97 2.29 26.35
N SER A 162 13.39 1.64 27.36
CA SER A 162 14.08 0.73 28.25
C SER A 162 13.47 -0.66 28.09
N CYS A 163 14.30 -1.63 27.70
CA CYS A 163 13.91 -3.03 27.54
C CYS A 163 15.09 -3.95 27.87
N GLY A 164 14.80 -5.18 28.29
CA GLY A 164 15.82 -6.17 28.62
C GLY A 164 15.20 -7.45 29.17
N ARG A 165 16.05 -8.44 29.44
CA ARG A 165 15.62 -9.69 30.09
C ARG A 165 15.07 -9.36 31.48
N ASP A 166 13.86 -9.84 31.77
CA ASP A 166 13.12 -9.60 33.02
C ASP A 166 12.71 -8.13 33.27
N LEU A 167 12.81 -7.26 32.26
CA LEU A 167 12.28 -5.90 32.30
C LEU A 167 10.97 -5.81 31.52
N ARG A 168 10.02 -5.03 32.04
CA ARG A 168 8.85 -4.62 31.27
C ARG A 168 9.26 -3.53 30.29
N ALA A 169 9.06 -3.77 28.99
CA ALA A 169 9.40 -2.80 27.97
C ALA A 169 8.63 -1.51 28.22
N THR A 170 9.37 -0.42 28.45
CA THR A 170 8.80 0.88 28.80
C THR A 170 9.36 1.91 27.84
N ALA A 171 8.49 2.74 27.27
CA ALA A 171 8.89 3.84 26.40
C ALA A 171 8.38 5.16 26.95
N THR A 172 9.21 6.20 26.87
CA THR A 172 8.83 7.60 27.08
C THR A 172 8.92 8.29 25.73
N VAL A 173 7.83 8.89 25.29
CA VAL A 173 7.74 9.63 24.03
C VAL A 173 7.41 11.09 24.33
N THR A 174 8.10 12.00 23.66
CA THR A 174 7.85 13.44 23.70
C THR A 174 7.42 13.91 22.32
N LEU A 175 6.25 14.53 22.25
CA LEU A 175 5.75 15.22 21.06
C LEU A 175 5.77 16.73 21.31
N ARG A 176 6.01 17.49 20.25
CA ARG A 176 5.84 18.93 20.20
C ARG A 176 4.62 19.26 19.35
N THR A 177 3.68 20.03 19.87
CA THR A 177 2.47 20.46 19.12
C THR A 177 2.81 21.57 18.13
N SER A 178 1.89 21.88 17.21
CA SER A 178 1.97 23.04 16.31
C SER A 178 2.19 24.35 17.06
N ASP A 179 1.66 24.44 18.28
CA ASP A 179 1.73 25.62 19.14
C ASP A 179 3.08 25.73 19.89
N GLY A 180 3.97 24.75 19.71
CA GLY A 180 5.30 24.69 20.32
C GLY A 180 5.33 24.07 21.71
N GLU A 181 4.20 23.61 22.25
CA GLU A 181 4.15 22.93 23.55
C GLU A 181 4.70 21.51 23.45
N GLU A 182 5.47 21.09 24.46
CA GLU A 182 5.98 19.73 24.54
C GLU A 182 5.18 18.90 25.55
N CYS A 183 4.65 17.77 25.08
CA CYS A 183 3.95 16.80 25.91
C CYS A 183 4.70 15.47 25.91
N SER A 184 4.90 14.91 27.10
CA SER A 184 5.59 13.64 27.29
C SER A 184 4.70 12.61 27.96
N GLN A 185 4.78 11.37 27.50
CA GLN A 185 4.06 10.26 28.10
C GLN A 185 4.91 9.00 28.11
N ALA A 186 4.76 8.22 29.18
CA ALA A 186 5.34 6.89 29.27
C ALA A 186 4.25 5.81 29.18
N ALA A 187 4.58 4.69 28.54
CA ALA A 187 3.73 3.51 28.49
C ALA A 187 4.56 2.23 28.56
N ILE A 188 3.91 1.16 29.01
CA ILE A 188 4.48 -0.19 29.09
C ILE A 188 3.86 -1.02 27.97
N GLY A 189 4.69 -1.64 27.15
CA GLY A 189 4.25 -2.54 26.10
C GLY A 189 4.68 -3.99 26.34
N THR A 190 4.13 -4.88 25.53
CA THR A 190 4.58 -6.27 25.39
C THR A 190 5.98 -6.37 24.77
N GLY A 191 6.44 -5.29 24.12
CA GLY A 191 7.79 -5.13 23.57
C GLY A 191 8.15 -3.65 23.37
N PRO A 192 9.39 -3.33 22.95
CA PRO A 192 9.85 -1.95 22.82
C PRO A 192 9.05 -1.12 21.81
N VAL A 193 8.66 -1.73 20.68
CA VAL A 193 7.86 -1.06 19.65
C VAL A 193 6.44 -0.80 20.14
N ASP A 194 5.80 -1.83 20.72
CA ASP A 194 4.46 -1.73 21.30
C ASP A 194 4.42 -0.65 22.41
N ALA A 195 5.43 -0.58 23.26
CA ALA A 195 5.53 0.46 24.30
C ALA A 195 5.54 1.89 23.72
N VAL A 196 6.27 2.10 22.61
CA VAL A 196 6.29 3.40 21.90
C VAL A 196 4.92 3.71 21.31
N CYS A 197 4.28 2.74 20.66
CA CYS A 197 2.93 2.91 20.09
C CYS A 197 1.91 3.27 21.18
N GLN A 198 1.91 2.57 22.31
CA GLN A 198 1.00 2.87 23.41
C GLN A 198 1.23 4.27 24.00
N ALA A 199 2.49 4.70 24.13
CA ALA A 199 2.81 6.05 24.58
C ALA A 199 2.31 7.12 23.60
N LEU A 200 2.47 6.91 22.30
CA LEU A 200 1.93 7.79 21.25
C LEU A 200 0.40 7.84 21.26
N ASN A 201 -0.26 6.70 21.42
CA ASN A 201 -1.72 6.61 21.44
C ASN A 201 -2.31 7.39 22.62
N GLY A 202 -1.63 7.34 23.78
CA GLY A 202 -1.99 8.13 24.95
C GLY A 202 -1.87 9.64 24.71
N LEU A 203 -0.83 10.09 23.98
CA LEU A 203 -0.58 11.50 23.70
C LEU A 203 -1.54 12.07 22.66
N VAL A 204 -1.79 11.33 21.59
CA VAL A 204 -2.53 11.83 20.41
C VAL A 204 -4.05 11.66 20.59
N GLN A 205 -4.50 10.73 21.43
CA GLN A 205 -5.92 10.45 21.71
C GLN A 205 -6.80 10.21 20.47
N VAL A 206 -6.20 9.76 19.36
CA VAL A 206 -6.89 9.33 18.14
C VAL A 206 -6.78 7.80 18.04
N PRO A 207 -7.82 7.07 17.62
CA PRO A 207 -7.73 5.64 17.39
C PRO A 207 -6.70 5.32 16.30
N ASN A 208 -5.66 4.56 16.66
CA ASN A 208 -4.56 4.20 15.78
C ASN A 208 -4.03 2.81 16.13
N GLU A 209 -3.79 2.01 15.08
CA GLU A 209 -3.35 0.62 15.20
C GLU A 209 -2.04 0.42 14.42
N LEU A 210 -1.11 -0.33 15.01
CA LEU A 210 0.11 -0.75 14.32
C LEU A 210 -0.23 -1.89 13.35
N VAL A 211 -0.36 -1.56 12.06
CA VAL A 211 -0.73 -2.55 11.02
C VAL A 211 0.46 -3.41 10.59
N GLU A 212 1.64 -2.82 10.43
CA GLU A 212 2.84 -3.53 9.97
C GLU A 212 4.11 -2.92 10.57
N PHE A 213 5.04 -3.78 10.97
CA PHE A 213 6.39 -3.41 11.39
C PHE A 213 7.40 -4.32 10.70
N SER A 214 8.37 -3.74 10.01
CA SER A 214 9.43 -4.46 9.29
C SER A 214 10.79 -3.88 9.63
N VAL A 215 11.73 -4.73 10.03
CA VAL A 215 13.15 -4.39 10.18
C VAL A 215 13.91 -5.01 9.01
N LYS A 216 14.68 -4.21 8.30
CA LYS A 216 15.60 -4.68 7.25
C LYS A 216 17.03 -4.43 7.71
N SER A 217 17.93 -5.37 7.46
CA SER A 217 19.35 -5.09 7.69
C SER A 217 19.81 -4.03 6.70
N VAL A 218 20.65 -3.12 7.18
CA VAL A 218 21.38 -2.19 6.33
C VAL A 218 22.81 -2.70 6.32
N THR A 219 23.14 -3.49 5.31
CA THR A 219 24.51 -3.91 4.97
C THR A 219 24.67 -3.79 3.47
#